data_AF-A0A485P492-F1
#
_entry.id   AF-A0A485P492-F1
#
_cell.length_a   1.000
_cell.length_b   1.000
_cell.length_c   1.000
_cell.angle_alpha   90.00
_cell.angle_beta   90.00
_cell.angle_gamma   90.00
#
_symmetry.space_group_name_H-M   'P 1'
#
loop_
_entity.id
_entity.type
_entity.pdbx_description
1 polymer ?
#
loop_
_entity_poly.entity_id
_entity_poly.type
_entity_poly.pdbx_seq_one_letter_code
_entity_poly.pdbx_strand_id
1 'polypeptide(L)' 'MVRCKIVQRAEQLVGQELPYSLPCENCEHFVNELRYGVARSDQIPDAVKTIQAALLAATVFVRILRARSKRKKQ' A
#
# COMPACT_ATOMS: atom_id res chain seq x y z
N MET A 1 -19.00 9.63 -21.86
CA MET A 1 -19.88 8.68 -21.13
C MET A 1 -19.14 7.98 -19.97
N VAL A 2 -18.38 8.71 -19.13
CA VAL A 2 -17.58 8.11 -18.02
C VAL A 2 -18.16 8.46 -16.64
N ARG A 3 -18.71 9.67 -16.48
CA ARG A 3 -19.34 10.11 -15.23
C ARG A 3 -20.51 9.22 -14.79
N CYS A 4 -21.34 8.76 -15.72
CA CYS A 4 -22.45 7.85 -15.42
C CYS A 4 -21.98 6.54 -14.79
N LYS A 5 -20.84 5.99 -15.22
CA LYS A 5 -20.30 4.74 -14.67
C LYS A 5 -19.74 4.90 -13.25
N ILE A 6 -19.34 6.10 -12.85
CA ILE A 6 -18.86 6.36 -11.48
C ILE A 6 -20.06 6.48 -10.54
N VAL A 7 -21.05 7.30 -10.92
CA VAL A 7 -22.27 7.50 -10.13
C VAL A 7 -23.04 6.19 -9.97
N GLN A 8 -23.22 5.43 -11.05
CA GLN A 8 -23.90 4.14 -11.01
C GLN A 8 -23.23 3.15 -10.04
N ARG A 9 -21.88 3.10 -10.01
CA ARG A 9 -21.15 2.25 -9.06
C ARG A 9 -21.27 2.75 -7.62
N ALA A 10 -21.28 4.07 -7.42
CA ALA A 10 -21.49 4.64 -6.09
C ALA A 10 -22.88 4.30 -5.56
N GLU A 11 -23.93 4.47 -6.38
CA GLU A 11 -25.32 4.16 -6.03
C GLU A 11 -25.51 2.68 -5.66
N GLN A 12 -24.82 1.76 -6.34
CA GLN A 12 -24.86 0.33 -6.00
C GLN A 12 -24.30 0.01 -4.62
N LEU A 13 -23.37 0.83 -4.09
CA LEU A 13 -22.73 0.63 -2.80
C LEU A 13 -23.45 1.36 -1.66
N VAL A 14 -24.44 2.20 -1.95
CA VAL A 14 -25.22 2.90 -0.91
C VAL A 14 -25.97 1.90 -0.05
N GLY A 15 -25.82 2.03 1.27
CA GLY A 15 -26.46 1.16 2.26
C GLY A 15 -25.72 -0.15 2.53
N GLN A 16 -24.58 -0.41 1.85
CA GLN A 16 -23.71 -1.53 2.18
C GLN A 16 -22.77 -1.17 3.33
N GLU A 17 -22.55 -2.11 4.25
CA GLU A 17 -21.45 -2.02 5.20
C GLU A 17 -20.17 -2.53 4.53
N LEU A 18 -19.13 -1.71 4.53
CA LEU A 18 -17.83 -2.03 3.96
C LEU A 18 -16.76 -1.99 5.06
N PRO A 19 -15.70 -2.80 4.94
CA PRO A 19 -14.54 -2.70 5.83
C PRO A 19 -14.02 -1.27 5.89
N TYR A 20 -13.71 -0.80 7.09
CA TYR A 20 -13.12 0.51 7.30
C TYR A 20 -11.84 0.40 8.11
N SER A 21 -10.76 0.94 7.55
CA SER A 21 -9.45 1.00 8.20
C SER A 21 -8.79 2.32 7.82
N LEU A 22 -8.48 3.16 8.82
CA LEU A 22 -7.84 4.46 8.61
C LEU A 22 -6.61 4.42 7.68
N PRO A 23 -5.66 3.46 7.82
CA PRO A 23 -4.47 3.42 6.97
C PRO A 23 -4.68 2.83 5.56
N CYS A 24 -5.74 2.04 5.31
CA CYS A 24 -5.82 1.20 4.09
C CYS A 24 -7.17 1.19 3.38
N GLU A 25 -8.28 1.40 4.08
CA GLU A 25 -9.65 1.20 3.58
C GLU A 25 -10.53 2.34 4.11
N ASN A 26 -10.14 3.57 3.79
CA ASN A 26 -10.82 4.76 4.24
C ASN A 26 -11.61 5.42 3.10
N CYS A 27 -12.24 6.56 3.41
CA CYS A 27 -13.05 7.29 2.44
C CYS A 27 -12.28 7.70 1.18
N GLU A 28 -10.98 8.03 1.31
CA GLU A 28 -10.14 8.41 0.18
C GLU A 28 -9.90 7.21 -0.76
N HIS A 29 -9.56 6.05 -0.18
CA HIS A 29 -9.41 4.80 -0.93
C HIS A 29 -10.70 4.47 -1.70
N PHE A 30 -11.84 4.53 -1.01
CA PHE A 30 -13.15 4.25 -1.59
C PHE A 30 -13.48 5.14 -2.79
N VAL A 31 -13.35 6.46 -2.67
CA VAL A 31 -13.68 7.38 -3.78
C VAL A 31 -12.68 7.29 -4.93
N ASN A 32 -11.41 7.00 -4.65
CA ASN A 32 -10.39 6.80 -5.67
C ASN A 32 -10.61 5.51 -6.45
N GLU A 33 -11.05 4.43 -5.79
CA GLU A 33 -11.45 3.21 -6.47
C GLU A 33 -12.66 3.43 -7.38
N LEU A 34 -13.68 4.15 -6.92
CA LEU A 34 -14.83 4.52 -7.75
C LEU A 34 -14.43 5.36 -8.98
N ARG A 35 -13.55 6.34 -8.78
CA ARG A 35 -13.17 7.31 -9.82
C ARG A 35 -12.14 6.76 -10.81
N TYR A 36 -11.12 6.07 -10.32
CA TYR A 36 -9.96 5.65 -11.10
C TYR A 36 -9.85 4.13 -11.29
N GLY A 37 -10.69 3.34 -10.62
CA GLY A 37 -10.63 1.87 -10.66
C GLY A 37 -9.48 1.28 -9.85
N VAL A 38 -8.77 2.12 -9.08
CA VAL A 38 -7.68 1.71 -8.19
C VAL A 38 -7.72 2.60 -6.95
N ALA A 39 -7.73 1.96 -5.80
CA ALA A 39 -7.66 2.65 -4.54
C ALA A 39 -6.23 3.20 -4.34
N ARG A 40 -6.14 4.50 -4.05
CA ARG A 40 -4.87 5.21 -3.80
C ARG A 40 -5.06 6.02 -2.54
N SER A 41 -4.05 6.06 -1.68
CA SER A 41 -3.93 7.07 -0.65
C SER A 41 -2.46 7.31 -0.37
N ASP A 42 -2.13 8.58 -0.19
CA ASP A 42 -0.79 9.00 0.22
C ASP A 42 -0.59 8.90 1.74
N GLN A 43 -1.64 8.53 2.49
CA GLN A 43 -1.69 8.52 3.95
C GLN A 43 -0.96 7.34 4.63
N ILE A 44 -0.18 6.54 3.91
CA ILE A 44 0.66 5.54 4.56
C ILE A 44 1.55 6.26 5.59
N PRO A 45 1.49 5.91 6.88
CA PRO A 45 2.27 6.58 7.91
C PRO A 45 3.74 6.51 7.54
N ASP A 46 4.45 7.63 7.57
CA ASP A 46 5.88 7.67 7.21
C ASP A 46 6.72 6.68 8.02
N ALA A 47 6.27 6.34 9.23
CA ALA A 47 6.83 5.29 10.06
C ALA A 47 6.85 3.91 9.37
N VAL A 48 5.76 3.52 8.69
CA VAL A 48 5.67 2.22 7.99
C VAL A 48 6.64 2.18 6.82
N LYS A 49 6.70 3.25 6.02
CA LYS A 49 7.66 3.38 4.90
C LYS A 49 9.10 3.28 5.41
N THR A 50 9.39 3.95 6.53
CA THR A 50 10.71 3.95 7.16
C THR A 50 11.11 2.56 7.67
N ILE A 51 10.19 1.85 8.33
CA ILE A 51 10.43 0.48 8.82
C ILE A 51 10.71 -0.47 7.65
N GLN A 52 9.91 -0.41 6.58
CA GLN A 52 10.12 -1.25 5.40
C GLN A 52 11.48 -1.00 4.76
N ALA A 53 11.88 0.27 4.61
CA ALA A 53 13.18 0.63 4.06
C ALA A 53 14.35 0.12 4.94
N ALA A 54 14.23 0.27 6.26
CA ALA A 54 15.24 -0.21 7.20
C ALA A 54 15.39 -1.73 7.16
N LEU A 55 14.27 -2.47 7.08
CA LEU A 55 14.28 -3.93 7.01
C LEU A 55 14.99 -4.43 5.75
N LEU A 56 14.71 -3.81 4.59
CA LEU A 56 15.38 -4.11 3.33
C LEU A 56 16.88 -3.83 3.43
N ALA A 57 17.28 -2.66 3.94
CA ALA A 57 18.69 -2.30 4.11
C ALA A 57 19.43 -3.30 5.02
N ALA A 58 18.82 -3.72 6.13
CA ALA A 58 19.40 -4.70 7.05
C ALA A 58 19.61 -6.06 6.37
N THR A 59 18.64 -6.55 5.59
CA THR A 59 18.78 -7.83 4.88
C THR A 59 19.91 -7.79 3.85
N VAL A 60 20.03 -6.69 3.10
CA VAL A 60 21.14 -6.47 2.15
C VAL A 60 22.47 -6.46 2.89
N PHE A 61 22.56 -5.74 4.00
CA PHE A 61 23.78 -5.66 4.80
C PHE A 61 24.22 -7.04 5.32
N VAL A 62 23.29 -7.83 5.87
CA VAL A 62 23.57 -9.21 6.32
C VAL A 62 24.05 -10.09 5.17
N ARG A 63 23.45 -9.97 3.98
CA ARG A 63 23.90 -10.71 2.77
C ARG A 63 25.33 -10.34 2.39
N ILE A 64 25.68 -9.06 2.43
CA ILE A 64 27.04 -8.58 2.18
C ILE A 64 28.03 -9.17 3.20
N LEU A 65 27.70 -9.09 4.50
CA LEU A 65 28.55 -9.65 5.56
C LEU A 65 28.77 -11.16 5.40
N ARG A 66 27.71 -11.92 5.09
CA ARG A 66 27.82 -13.36 4.83
C ARG A 66 28.68 -13.66 3.61
N ALA A 67 28.53 -12.90 2.52
CA ALA A 67 29.35 -13.06 1.33
C ALA A 67 30.84 -12.73 1.59
N ARG A 68 31.14 -11.75 2.46
CA ARG A 68 32.52 -11.46 2.89
C ARG A 68 33.10 -12.56 3.77
N SER A 69 32.29 -13.12 4.68
CA SER A 69 32.70 -14.21 5.58
C SER A 69 33.07 -15.48 4.80
N LYS A 70 32.26 -15.86 3.79
CA LYS A 70 32.58 -17.01 2.91
C LYS A 70 33.91 -16.83 2.17
N ARG A 71 34.18 -15.63 1.63
CA ARG A 71 35.43 -15.32 0.92
C ARG A 71 36.69 -15.35 1.81
N LYS A 72 36.57 -15.13 3.12
CA LYS A 72 37.69 -15.23 4.06
C LYS A 72 38.02 -16.66 4.50
N LYS A 73 37.11 -17.61 4.28
CA LYS A 73 37.26 -19.03 4.66
C LYS A 73 37.73 -19.92 3.50
N GLN A 74 37.90 -19.34 2.31
CA GLN A 74 38.44 -19.98 1.11
C GLN A 74 39.87 -19.49 0.91
#